data_AF-A0A552CDN5-F1
#
_entry.id   AF-A0A552CDN5-F1
#
_cell.length_a   1.000
_cell.length_b   1.000
_cell.length_c   1.000
_cell.angle_alpha   90.00
_cell.angle_beta   90.00
_cell.angle_gamma   90.00
#
_symmetry.space_group_name_H-M   'P 1'
#
loop_
_entity.id
_entity.type
_entity.pdbx_description
1 polymer ?
#
loop_
_entity_poly.entity_id
_entity_poly.type
_entity_poly.pdbx_seq_one_letter_code
_entity_poly.pdbx_strand_id
1 'polypeptide(L)'
;MTRDLCRILLIEDEPTTVKLIQRLLLKAPQCSLAEGLTFTLTQAQDLQETAEKLAGEKFDLILLSLEISVPPGLNILVKTRELAAAIPIVVQTTSNDEKLVVRAFQLGADGYIQLNNIDSSLLVYQIRVAIERQQYILNLKHQQQEEEFRELEQLIKGGQTSITAKMFGSEAIRQSIPDIFQELVQNYGDLLDLALEEQAYKVEHNLSERLRSLADKLGFLKASPRDVVDIHTTTLRQKNQDVTLAKAQAYVSEGRLMVLELMGYLVSFYRKYYIGLSNIKLFNNTQS
;
A
#
# COMPACT_ATOMS: atom_id res chain seq x y z
N MET A 1 22.93 0.30 -23.43
CA MET A 1 22.15 -0.26 -22.31
C MET A 1 22.10 0.81 -21.24
N THR A 2 20.91 1.32 -20.93
CA THR A 2 20.70 2.27 -19.84
C THR A 2 21.12 1.60 -18.54
N ARG A 3 22.06 2.22 -17.80
CA ARG A 3 22.41 1.74 -16.46
C ARG A 3 21.32 2.23 -15.52
N ASP A 4 20.68 1.31 -14.82
CA ASP A 4 19.73 1.65 -13.78
C ASP A 4 20.48 2.25 -12.60
N LEU A 5 20.03 3.43 -12.19
CA LEU A 5 20.61 4.17 -11.09
C LEU A 5 20.12 3.56 -9.78
N CYS A 6 21.00 2.89 -9.05
CA CYS A 6 20.78 2.38 -7.71
C CYS A 6 21.14 3.46 -6.67
N ARG A 7 20.14 3.98 -5.99
CA ARG A 7 20.26 5.00 -4.94
C ARG A 7 20.31 4.34 -3.57
N ILE A 8 21.45 4.48 -2.89
CA ILE A 8 21.72 3.87 -1.60
C ILE A 8 21.68 4.94 -0.52
N LEU A 9 20.86 4.75 0.49
CA LEU A 9 20.92 5.52 1.74
C LEU A 9 21.86 4.79 2.71
N LEU A 10 22.94 5.42 3.12
CA LEU A 10 23.88 4.90 4.11
C LEU A 10 23.63 5.59 5.45
N ILE A 11 23.23 4.84 6.47
CA ILE A 11 23.04 5.33 7.83
C ILE A 11 24.29 4.95 8.64
N GLU A 12 25.19 5.91 8.81
CA GLU A 12 26.52 5.73 9.40
C GLU A 12 27.04 7.08 9.95
N ASP A 13 27.47 7.07 11.22
CA ASP A 13 28.06 8.22 11.90
C ASP A 13 29.59 8.23 11.85
N GLU A 14 30.23 7.09 11.55
CA GLU A 14 31.68 6.95 11.53
C GLU A 14 32.29 7.27 10.14
N PRO A 15 33.09 8.35 10.00
CA PRO A 15 33.58 8.81 8.69
C PRO A 15 34.49 7.83 7.94
N THR A 16 35.23 6.97 8.65
CA THR A 16 36.13 5.99 8.03
C THR A 16 35.34 4.90 7.30
N THR A 17 34.22 4.48 7.88
CA THR A 17 33.30 3.49 7.34
C THR A 17 32.55 4.05 6.15
N VAL A 18 32.11 5.31 6.21
CA VAL A 18 31.55 6.02 5.05
C VAL A 18 32.54 6.03 3.88
N LYS A 19 33.79 6.43 4.12
CA LYS A 19 34.85 6.44 3.09
C LYS A 19 35.15 5.05 2.55
N LEU A 20 35.12 4.02 3.41
CA LEU A 20 35.30 2.63 3.00
C LEU A 20 34.22 2.21 1.99
N ILE A 21 32.94 2.40 2.33
CA ILE A 21 31.81 2.05 1.46
C ILE A 21 31.86 2.84 0.14
N GLN A 22 32.12 4.15 0.19
CA GLN A 22 32.30 4.98 -1.01
C GLN A 22 33.39 4.42 -1.93
N ARG A 23 34.56 4.08 -1.38
CA ARG A 23 35.67 3.52 -2.15
C ARG A 23 35.33 2.17 -2.76
N LEU A 24 34.57 1.32 -2.07
CA LEU A 24 34.13 0.03 -2.61
C LEU A 24 33.13 0.23 -3.75
N LEU A 25 32.14 1.11 -3.59
CA LEU A 25 31.17 1.41 -4.65
C LEU A 25 31.81 2.06 -5.89
N LEU A 26 32.85 2.88 -5.72
CA LEU A 26 33.61 3.42 -6.86
C LEU A 26 34.33 2.34 -7.69
N LYS A 27 34.67 1.20 -7.07
CA LYS A 27 35.28 0.05 -7.76
C LYS A 27 34.24 -0.91 -8.34
N ALA A 28 32.98 -0.78 -7.96
CA ALA A 28 31.89 -1.66 -8.40
C ALA A 28 31.80 -1.86 -9.93
N PRO A 29 32.02 -0.86 -10.80
CA PRO A 29 31.94 -1.06 -12.25
C PRO A 29 32.94 -2.08 -12.82
N GLN A 30 33.96 -2.48 -12.06
CA GLN A 30 34.92 -3.52 -12.44
C GLN A 30 34.38 -4.94 -12.19
N CYS A 31 33.28 -5.06 -11.45
CA CYS A 31 32.64 -6.33 -11.12
C CYS A 31 31.50 -6.62 -12.11
N SER A 32 31.44 -7.83 -12.67
CA SER A 32 30.33 -8.25 -13.53
C SER A 32 28.98 -8.23 -12.80
N LEU A 33 28.97 -8.41 -11.48
CA LEU A 33 27.75 -8.29 -10.68
C LEU A 33 27.17 -6.86 -10.67
N ALA A 34 27.96 -5.84 -11.02
CA ALA A 34 27.47 -4.46 -11.17
C ALA A 34 26.89 -4.18 -12.57
N GLU A 35 26.83 -5.18 -13.46
CA GLU A 35 26.30 -4.99 -14.81
C GLU A 35 24.88 -4.43 -14.78
N GLY A 36 24.66 -3.37 -15.56
CA GLY A 36 23.39 -2.66 -15.59
C GLY A 36 23.11 -1.74 -14.40
N LEU A 37 23.98 -1.66 -13.39
CA LEU A 37 23.79 -0.80 -12.21
C LEU A 37 24.79 0.36 -12.17
N THR A 38 24.34 1.52 -11.70
CA THR A 38 25.20 2.64 -11.27
C THR A 38 24.82 3.06 -9.87
N PHE A 39 25.79 3.15 -8.96
CA PHE A 39 25.51 3.42 -7.56
C PHE A 39 25.65 4.91 -7.24
N THR A 40 24.69 5.43 -6.49
CA THR A 40 24.76 6.73 -5.83
C THR A 40 24.57 6.53 -4.34
N LEU A 41 25.34 7.25 -3.53
CA LEU A 41 25.36 7.10 -2.09
C LEU A 41 24.98 8.42 -1.43
N THR A 42 23.94 8.39 -0.61
CA THR A 42 23.56 9.50 0.25
C THR A 42 23.75 9.06 1.70
N GLN A 43 24.53 9.79 2.48
CA GLN A 43 24.78 9.47 3.89
C GLN A 43 23.74 10.14 4.79
N ALA A 44 23.18 9.45 5.78
CA ALA A 44 22.53 10.02 6.96
C ALA A 44 23.34 9.66 8.22
N GLN A 45 23.51 10.60 9.14
CA GLN A 45 24.29 10.36 10.36
C GLN A 45 23.44 9.78 11.50
N ASP A 46 22.15 10.06 11.51
CA ASP A 46 21.25 9.64 12.57
C ASP A 46 19.83 9.34 12.03
N LEU A 47 18.93 8.99 12.96
CA LEU A 47 17.53 8.68 12.63
C LEU A 47 16.75 9.89 12.12
N GLN A 48 17.08 11.11 12.57
CA GLN A 48 16.38 12.32 12.13
C GLN A 48 16.73 12.61 10.67
N GLU A 49 18.02 12.66 10.32
CA GLU A 49 18.47 12.82 8.93
C GLU A 49 17.95 11.69 8.04
N THR A 50 17.88 10.47 8.57
CA THR A 50 17.30 9.32 7.87
C THR A 50 15.84 9.59 7.48
N ALA A 51 15.02 10.04 8.44
CA ALA A 51 13.62 10.35 8.19
C ALA A 51 13.43 11.51 7.19
N GLU A 52 14.22 12.58 7.33
CA GLU A 52 14.18 13.72 6.41
C GLU A 52 14.50 13.30 4.96
N LYS A 53 15.52 12.47 4.77
CA LYS A 53 15.94 11.99 3.45
C LYS A 53 14.95 11.02 2.84
N LEU A 54 14.41 10.09 3.63
CA LEU A 54 13.38 9.17 3.16
C LEU A 54 12.09 9.90 2.75
N ALA A 55 11.81 11.07 3.33
CA ALA A 55 10.67 11.90 2.93
C ALA A 55 10.94 12.70 1.64
N GLY A 56 12.17 13.17 1.43
CA GLY A 56 12.54 14.04 0.30
C GLY A 56 13.00 13.31 -0.97
N GLU A 57 13.56 12.12 -0.84
CA GLU A 57 14.23 11.40 -1.93
C GLU A 57 13.81 9.92 -1.98
N LYS A 58 14.00 9.29 -3.14
CA LYS A 58 13.78 7.84 -3.32
C LYS A 58 15.09 7.08 -3.21
N PHE A 59 15.03 5.94 -2.54
CA PHE A 59 16.14 5.00 -2.39
C PHE A 59 15.72 3.59 -2.79
N ASP A 60 16.67 2.84 -3.32
CA ASP A 60 16.49 1.43 -3.74
C ASP A 60 17.01 0.47 -2.68
N LEU A 61 17.88 0.93 -1.78
CA LEU A 61 18.44 0.15 -0.69
C LEU A 61 18.92 1.04 0.45
N ILE A 62 18.80 0.54 1.68
CA ILE A 62 19.34 1.18 2.88
C ILE A 62 20.46 0.31 3.42
N LEU A 63 21.65 0.89 3.59
CA LEU A 63 22.76 0.33 4.35
C LEU A 63 22.74 0.94 5.75
N LEU A 64 22.60 0.12 6.79
CA LEU A 64 22.48 0.60 8.17
C LEU A 64 23.59 0.04 9.04
N SER A 65 24.34 0.92 9.70
CA SER A 65 25.37 0.55 10.66
C SER A 65 24.80 0.13 12.02
N LEU A 66 25.27 -0.99 12.56
CA LEU A 66 24.85 -1.46 13.89
C LEU A 66 25.74 -0.91 15.01
N GLU A 67 26.86 -0.28 14.66
CA GLU A 67 27.80 0.36 15.59
C GLU A 67 27.30 1.69 16.15
N ILE A 68 26.30 2.31 15.50
CA ILE A 68 25.72 3.57 15.97
C ILE A 68 25.19 3.37 17.40
N SER A 69 25.66 4.22 18.31
CA SER A 69 25.44 4.03 19.75
C SER A 69 24.23 4.80 20.28
N VAL A 70 23.88 5.95 19.69
CA VAL A 70 22.81 6.82 20.20
C VAL A 70 21.95 7.39 19.05
N PRO A 71 20.70 6.91 18.87
CA PRO A 71 20.17 5.68 19.46
C PRO A 71 20.89 4.44 18.90
N PRO A 72 20.86 3.28 19.61
CA PRO A 72 21.48 2.06 19.13
C PRO A 72 21.03 1.67 17.72
N GLY A 73 21.94 1.16 16.88
CA GLY A 73 21.64 0.82 15.48
C GLY A 73 20.42 -0.09 15.28
N LEU A 74 20.16 -1.05 16.20
CA LEU A 74 18.95 -1.88 16.16
C LEU A 74 17.65 -1.06 16.36
N ASN A 75 17.67 0.01 17.13
CA ASN A 75 16.53 0.90 17.28
C ASN A 75 16.30 1.73 16.01
N ILE A 76 17.39 2.17 15.38
CA ILE A 76 17.34 2.86 14.08
C ILE A 76 16.74 1.91 13.03
N LEU A 77 17.13 0.63 13.02
CA LEU A 77 16.58 -0.38 12.11
C LEU A 77 15.06 -0.48 12.22
N VAL A 78 14.53 -0.64 13.44
CA VAL A 78 13.09 -0.74 13.68
C VAL A 78 12.37 0.50 13.15
N LYS A 79 12.87 1.69 13.48
CA LYS A 79 12.24 2.95 13.04
C LYS A 79 12.35 3.19 11.54
N THR A 80 13.48 2.82 10.94
CA THR A 80 13.67 2.91 9.49
C THR A 80 12.76 1.93 8.75
N ARG A 81 12.56 0.73 9.29
CA ARG A 81 11.62 -0.25 8.73
C ARG A 81 10.18 0.23 8.77
N GLU A 82 9.76 0.91 9.84
CA GLU A 82 8.44 1.56 9.94
C GLU A 82 8.26 2.65 8.87
N LEU A 83 9.30 3.46 8.61
CA LEU A 83 9.28 4.54 7.63
C LEU A 83 9.33 4.04 6.18
N ALA A 84 10.06 2.94 5.92
CA ALA A 84 10.39 2.47 4.57
C ALA A 84 10.17 0.95 4.42
N ALA A 85 8.94 0.48 4.63
CA ALA A 85 8.59 -0.94 4.57
C ALA A 85 8.90 -1.62 3.21
N ALA A 86 8.93 -0.85 2.12
CA ALA A 86 9.16 -1.36 0.77
C ALA A 86 10.63 -1.34 0.32
N ILE A 87 11.54 -0.74 1.08
CA ILE A 87 12.97 -0.63 0.72
C ILE A 87 13.75 -1.70 1.49
N PRO A 88 14.62 -2.49 0.85
CA PRO A 88 15.41 -3.48 1.56
C PRO A 88 16.43 -2.80 2.48
N ILE A 89 16.56 -3.30 3.71
CA ILE A 89 17.54 -2.80 4.69
C ILE A 89 18.60 -3.88 4.89
N VAL A 90 19.82 -3.58 4.47
CA VAL A 90 21.00 -4.41 4.71
C VAL A 90 21.78 -3.80 5.85
N VAL A 91 21.94 -4.54 6.94
CA VAL A 91 22.71 -4.07 8.09
C VAL A 91 24.20 -4.34 7.87
N GLN A 92 25.06 -3.46 8.36
CA GLN A 92 26.51 -3.64 8.34
C GLN A 92 27.06 -3.63 9.76
N THR A 93 28.09 -4.45 10.00
CA THR A 93 28.79 -4.50 11.29
C THR A 93 30.26 -4.90 11.14
N THR A 94 31.09 -4.38 12.04
CA THR A 94 32.46 -4.81 12.33
C THR A 94 32.51 -5.84 13.46
N SER A 95 31.41 -6.02 14.22
CA SER A 95 31.31 -7.00 15.30
C SER A 95 31.26 -8.43 14.75
N ASN A 96 31.88 -9.36 15.48
CA ASN A 96 31.76 -10.80 15.25
C ASN A 96 30.62 -11.43 16.08
N ASP A 97 29.80 -10.62 16.77
CA ASP A 97 28.67 -11.12 17.54
C ASP A 97 27.50 -11.52 16.62
N GLU A 98 27.46 -12.79 16.24
CA GLU A 98 26.39 -13.36 15.42
C GLU A 98 24.99 -13.18 16.06
N LYS A 99 24.89 -13.08 17.40
CA LYS A 99 23.60 -12.88 18.07
C LYS A 99 23.00 -11.52 17.73
N LEU A 100 23.85 -10.51 17.54
CA LEU A 100 23.44 -9.17 17.13
C LEU A 100 22.90 -9.18 15.70
N VAL A 101 23.53 -9.95 14.80
CA VAL A 101 23.05 -10.14 13.41
C VAL A 101 21.71 -10.87 13.40
N VAL A 102 21.57 -11.95 14.18
CA VAL A 102 20.29 -12.69 14.30
C VAL A 102 19.17 -11.78 14.81
N ARG A 103 19.44 -10.91 15.79
CA ARG A 103 18.47 -9.93 16.28
C ARG A 103 18.09 -8.92 15.19
N ALA A 104 19.06 -8.44 14.40
CA ALA A 104 18.76 -7.54 13.29
C ALA A 104 17.79 -8.19 12.27
N PHE A 105 18.00 -9.46 11.92
CA PHE A 105 17.06 -10.20 11.06
C PHE A 105 15.66 -10.31 11.68
N GLN A 106 15.56 -10.63 12.98
CA GLN A 106 14.27 -10.69 13.68
C GLN A 106 13.54 -9.35 13.71
N LEU A 107 14.29 -8.24 13.67
CA LEU A 107 13.77 -6.87 13.63
C LEU A 107 13.53 -6.36 12.19
N GLY A 108 13.71 -7.22 11.19
CA GLY A 108 13.36 -6.94 9.80
C GLY A 108 14.50 -6.45 8.93
N ALA A 109 15.76 -6.77 9.22
CA ALA A 109 16.83 -6.66 8.23
C ALA A 109 16.65 -7.70 7.10
N ASP A 110 16.93 -7.33 5.86
CA ASP A 110 16.81 -8.21 4.68
C ASP A 110 18.13 -8.89 4.29
N GLY A 111 19.25 -8.37 4.80
CA GLY A 111 20.59 -8.87 4.60
C GLY A 111 21.55 -8.31 5.63
N TYR A 112 22.78 -8.84 5.64
CA TYR A 112 23.84 -8.35 6.50
C TYR A 112 25.19 -8.33 5.77
N ILE A 113 26.07 -7.44 6.22
CA ILE A 113 27.43 -7.28 5.72
C ILE A 113 28.39 -7.24 6.90
N GLN A 114 29.44 -8.08 6.84
CA GLN A 114 30.55 -8.01 7.77
C GLN A 114 31.70 -7.20 7.17
N LEU A 115 32.03 -6.06 7.77
CA LEU A 115 32.95 -5.07 7.21
C LEU A 115 34.43 -5.46 7.31
N ASN A 116 34.79 -6.40 8.20
CA ASN A 116 36.20 -6.73 8.47
C ASN A 116 36.93 -7.31 7.25
N ASN A 117 36.22 -8.01 6.36
CA ASN A 117 36.79 -8.68 5.18
C ASN A 117 36.01 -8.37 3.89
N ILE A 118 35.36 -7.21 3.82
CA ILE A 118 34.53 -6.85 2.68
C ILE A 118 35.40 -6.41 1.48
N ASP A 119 35.00 -6.85 0.29
CA ASP A 119 35.50 -6.31 -0.97
C ASP A 119 34.36 -5.70 -1.82
N SER A 120 34.73 -5.12 -2.96
CA SER A 120 33.75 -4.47 -3.83
C SER A 120 32.75 -5.47 -4.42
N SER A 121 33.16 -6.70 -4.67
CA SER A 121 32.32 -7.72 -5.29
C SER A 121 31.26 -8.21 -4.31
N LEU A 122 31.65 -8.45 -3.05
CA LEU A 122 30.74 -8.87 -1.98
C LEU A 122 29.72 -7.77 -1.65
N LEU A 123 30.16 -6.50 -1.59
CA LEU A 123 29.23 -5.38 -1.38
C LEU A 123 28.17 -5.32 -2.49
N VAL A 124 28.61 -5.37 -3.75
CA VAL A 124 27.71 -5.34 -4.92
C VAL A 124 26.78 -6.55 -4.94
N TYR A 125 27.29 -7.74 -4.62
CA TYR A 125 26.49 -8.96 -4.50
C TYR A 125 25.36 -8.80 -3.49
N GLN A 126 25.68 -8.33 -2.28
CA GLN A 126 24.69 -8.15 -1.20
C GLN A 126 23.63 -7.11 -1.57
N ILE A 127 24.05 -5.99 -2.19
CA ILE A 127 23.13 -4.96 -2.68
C ILE A 127 22.17 -5.54 -3.73
N ARG A 128 22.71 -6.25 -4.73
CA ARG A 128 21.91 -6.84 -5.80
C ARG A 128 20.91 -7.86 -5.28
N VAL A 129 21.36 -8.80 -4.45
CA VAL A 129 20.50 -9.84 -3.87
C VAL A 129 19.36 -9.22 -3.05
N ALA A 130 19.65 -8.21 -2.25
CA ALA A 130 18.64 -7.53 -1.44
C ALA A 130 17.58 -6.83 -2.31
N ILE A 131 18.01 -6.13 -3.38
CA ILE A 131 17.10 -5.45 -4.31
C ILE A 131 16.25 -6.47 -5.09
N GLU A 132 16.88 -7.47 -5.70
CA GLU A 132 16.17 -8.49 -6.50
C GLU A 132 15.18 -9.27 -5.65
N ARG A 133 15.54 -9.63 -4.41
CA ARG A 133 14.64 -10.28 -3.46
C ARG A 133 13.46 -9.39 -3.11
N GLN A 134 13.69 -8.11 -2.86
CA GLN A 134 12.60 -7.19 -2.53
C GLN A 134 11.65 -7.00 -3.71
N GLN A 135 12.19 -6.82 -4.92
CA GLN A 135 11.38 -6.74 -6.15
C GLN A 135 10.54 -8.01 -6.34
N TYR A 136 11.11 -9.19 -6.11
CA TYR A 136 10.38 -10.45 -6.18
C TYR A 136 9.21 -10.51 -5.18
N ILE A 137 9.43 -10.12 -3.92
CA ILE A 137 8.38 -10.08 -2.89
C ILE A 137 7.27 -9.09 -3.26
N LEU A 138 7.63 -7.90 -3.78
CA LEU A 138 6.67 -6.89 -4.20
C LEU A 138 5.83 -7.37 -5.40
N ASN A 139 6.45 -8.05 -6.36
CA ASN A 139 5.76 -8.64 -7.51
C ASN A 139 4.78 -9.74 -7.09
N LEU A 140 5.16 -10.61 -6.15
CA LEU A 140 4.26 -11.63 -5.60
C LEU A 140 3.06 -11.01 -4.89
N LYS A 141 3.27 -9.95 -4.10
CA LYS A 141 2.18 -9.20 -3.46
C LYS A 141 1.23 -8.61 -4.50
N HIS A 142 1.78 -8.02 -5.57
CA HIS A 142 0.97 -7.46 -6.65
C HIS A 142 0.14 -8.52 -7.38
N GLN A 143 0.73 -9.67 -7.72
CA GLN A 143 0.02 -10.78 -8.36
C GLN A 143 -1.13 -11.31 -7.51
N GLN A 144 -0.88 -11.54 -6.22
CA GLN A 144 -1.92 -12.02 -5.29
C GLN A 144 -3.07 -11.00 -5.18
N GLN A 145 -2.76 -9.70 -5.16
CA GLN A 145 -3.80 -8.67 -5.14
C GLN A 145 -4.62 -8.63 -6.44
N GLU A 146 -3.98 -8.79 -7.60
CA GLU A 146 -4.70 -8.89 -8.87
C GLU A 146 -5.59 -10.14 -8.94
N GLU A 147 -5.15 -11.26 -8.38
CA GLU A 147 -5.93 -12.50 -8.29
C GLU A 147 -7.14 -12.32 -7.38
N GLU A 148 -6.96 -11.80 -6.16
CA GLU A 148 -8.06 -11.48 -5.25
C GLU A 148 -9.08 -10.54 -5.90
N PHE A 149 -8.59 -9.53 -6.63
CA PHE A 149 -9.45 -8.60 -7.37
C PHE A 149 -10.23 -9.31 -8.49
N ARG A 150 -9.56 -10.19 -9.25
CA ARG A 150 -10.20 -11.00 -10.30
C ARG A 150 -11.26 -11.95 -9.74
N GLU A 151 -11.00 -12.59 -8.62
CA GLU A 151 -11.97 -13.47 -7.95
C GLU A 151 -13.22 -12.70 -7.51
N LEU A 152 -13.03 -11.51 -6.93
CA LEU A 152 -14.14 -10.63 -6.56
C LEU A 152 -14.98 -10.27 -7.79
N GLU A 153 -14.35 -9.91 -8.92
CA GLU A 153 -15.07 -9.63 -10.16
C GLU A 153 -15.86 -10.84 -10.68
N GLN A 154 -15.30 -12.05 -10.60
CA GLN A 154 -15.99 -13.27 -11.02
C GLN A 154 -17.22 -13.54 -10.14
N LEU A 155 -17.14 -13.30 -8.83
CA LEU A 155 -18.29 -13.43 -7.93
C LEU A 155 -19.42 -12.46 -8.29
N ILE A 156 -19.10 -11.24 -8.75
CA ILE A 156 -20.10 -10.26 -9.23
C ILE A 156 -20.75 -10.74 -10.52
N LYS A 157 -19.95 -11.21 -11.49
CA LYS A 157 -20.40 -11.60 -12.83
C LYS A 157 -21.12 -12.95 -12.87
N GLY A 158 -20.76 -13.89 -11.99
CA GLY A 158 -21.20 -15.30 -12.03
C GLY A 158 -22.55 -15.61 -11.40
N GLY A 159 -23.18 -14.67 -10.69
CA GLY A 159 -24.47 -14.92 -10.05
C GLY A 159 -25.66 -14.52 -10.92
N GLN A 160 -26.65 -15.41 -11.08
CA GLN A 160 -28.00 -15.06 -11.58
C GLN A 160 -28.52 -13.78 -10.90
N THR A 161 -29.35 -13.00 -11.60
CA THR A 161 -29.94 -11.70 -11.18
C THR A 161 -30.03 -11.54 -9.66
N SER A 162 -29.45 -10.45 -9.13
CA SER A 162 -29.43 -10.21 -7.68
C SER A 162 -30.86 -10.31 -7.12
N ILE A 163 -31.02 -10.81 -5.89
CA ILE A 163 -32.34 -10.93 -5.26
C ILE A 163 -33.08 -9.59 -5.32
N THR A 164 -32.35 -8.47 -5.16
CA THR A 164 -32.84 -7.10 -5.34
C THR A 164 -33.34 -6.83 -6.76
N ALA A 165 -32.58 -7.19 -7.80
CA ALA A 165 -33.00 -7.06 -9.20
C ALA A 165 -34.30 -7.84 -9.49
N LYS A 166 -34.43 -9.06 -8.94
CA LYS A 166 -35.68 -9.84 -9.02
C LYS A 166 -36.83 -9.23 -8.23
N MET A 167 -36.55 -8.69 -7.05
CA MET A 167 -37.53 -8.11 -6.12
C MET A 167 -38.08 -6.77 -6.60
N PHE A 168 -37.28 -6.00 -7.34
CA PHE A 168 -37.63 -4.66 -7.82
C PHE A 168 -37.74 -4.54 -9.35
N GLY A 169 -37.53 -5.64 -10.09
CA GLY A 169 -37.58 -5.66 -11.57
C GLY A 169 -36.56 -4.72 -12.22
N SER A 170 -35.39 -4.52 -11.61
CA SER A 170 -34.38 -3.56 -12.04
C SER A 170 -33.15 -4.24 -12.62
N GLU A 171 -32.62 -3.70 -13.72
CA GLU A 171 -31.30 -4.05 -14.25
C GLU A 171 -30.19 -3.36 -13.45
N ALA A 172 -28.93 -3.78 -13.66
CA ALA A 172 -27.78 -3.13 -13.02
C ALA A 172 -27.71 -1.64 -13.38
N ILE A 173 -27.25 -0.79 -12.44
CA ILE A 173 -27.16 0.67 -12.65
C ILE A 173 -26.27 0.98 -13.85
N ARG A 174 -25.16 0.24 -14.01
CA ARG A 174 -24.25 0.39 -15.15
C ARG A 174 -24.95 0.24 -16.51
N GLN A 175 -25.93 -0.65 -16.62
CA GLN A 175 -26.63 -0.93 -17.86
C GLN A 175 -27.80 0.03 -18.07
N SER A 176 -28.56 0.28 -17.01
CA SER A 176 -29.77 1.11 -17.06
C SER A 176 -29.48 2.61 -17.14
N ILE A 177 -28.46 3.10 -16.41
CA ILE A 177 -28.14 4.53 -16.33
C ILE A 177 -26.59 4.74 -16.27
N PRO A 178 -25.88 4.60 -17.41
CA PRO A 178 -24.41 4.63 -17.44
C PRO A 178 -23.77 5.94 -16.95
N ASP A 179 -24.39 7.09 -17.23
CA ASP A 179 -23.86 8.40 -16.82
C ASP A 179 -23.88 8.56 -15.30
N ILE A 180 -24.99 8.16 -14.65
CA ILE A 180 -25.10 8.14 -13.19
C ILE A 180 -24.13 7.12 -12.60
N PHE A 181 -23.93 5.97 -13.25
CA PHE A 181 -22.92 5.01 -12.80
C PHE A 181 -21.52 5.63 -12.75
N GLN A 182 -21.11 6.37 -13.79
CA GLN A 182 -19.81 7.06 -13.80
C GLN A 182 -19.73 8.16 -12.73
N GLU A 183 -20.82 8.90 -12.49
CA GLU A 183 -20.87 9.87 -11.38
C GLU A 183 -20.68 9.18 -10.01
N LEU A 184 -21.32 8.02 -9.80
CA LEU A 184 -21.19 7.25 -8.56
C LEU A 184 -19.76 6.70 -8.39
N VAL A 185 -19.12 6.24 -9.46
CA VAL A 185 -17.72 5.81 -9.49
C VAL A 185 -16.79 6.97 -9.13
N GLN A 186 -16.99 8.14 -9.72
CA GLN A 186 -16.18 9.33 -9.40
C GLN A 186 -16.38 9.75 -7.94
N ASN A 187 -17.63 9.88 -7.49
CA ASN A 187 -17.95 10.26 -6.11
C ASN A 187 -17.33 9.28 -5.10
N TYR A 188 -17.42 7.97 -5.35
CA TYR A 188 -16.81 6.96 -4.49
C TYR A 188 -15.28 7.03 -4.53
N GLY A 189 -14.69 7.30 -5.69
CA GLY A 189 -13.25 7.52 -5.85
C GLY A 189 -12.72 8.73 -5.09
N ASP A 190 -13.49 9.82 -5.02
CA ASP A 190 -13.12 11.01 -4.25
C ASP A 190 -13.21 10.73 -2.73
N LEU A 191 -14.20 9.96 -2.29
CA LEU A 191 -14.27 9.51 -0.89
C LEU A 191 -13.11 8.59 -0.52
N LEU A 192 -12.67 7.75 -1.44
CA LEU A 192 -11.52 6.87 -1.24
C LEU A 192 -10.21 7.65 -1.12
N ASP A 193 -10.04 8.74 -1.88
CA ASP A 193 -8.90 9.64 -1.72
C ASP A 193 -8.91 10.31 -0.33
N LEU A 194 -10.08 10.81 0.11
CA LEU A 194 -10.23 11.42 1.44
C LEU A 194 -9.93 10.42 2.56
N ALA A 195 -10.36 9.17 2.45
CA ALA A 195 -10.08 8.16 3.47
C ALA A 195 -8.57 7.86 3.60
N LEU A 196 -7.84 7.83 2.47
CA LEU A 196 -6.39 7.73 2.51
C LEU A 196 -5.74 8.94 3.18
N GLU A 197 -6.27 10.15 2.96
CA GLU A 197 -5.80 11.36 3.63
C GLU A 197 -6.07 11.33 5.15
N GLU A 198 -7.26 10.88 5.60
CA GLU A 198 -7.56 10.71 7.02
C GLU A 198 -6.57 9.74 7.69
N GLN A 199 -6.26 8.62 7.02
CA GLN A 199 -5.32 7.63 7.51
C GLN A 199 -3.88 8.19 7.58
N ALA A 200 -3.46 8.94 6.56
CA ALA A 200 -2.10 9.47 6.47
C ALA A 200 -1.86 10.67 7.41
N TYR A 201 -2.85 11.55 7.57
CA TYR A 201 -2.69 12.85 8.25
C TYR A 201 -3.52 13.00 9.54
N LYS A 202 -4.33 12.00 9.92
CA LYS A 202 -5.24 12.04 11.09
C LYS A 202 -6.18 13.26 11.09
N VAL A 203 -6.61 13.68 9.91
CA VAL A 203 -7.61 14.75 9.72
C VAL A 203 -9.00 14.11 9.64
N GLU A 204 -10.04 14.75 10.18
CA GLU A 204 -11.43 14.29 10.09
C GLU A 204 -12.15 14.97 8.90
N HIS A 205 -12.67 14.19 7.95
CA HIS A 205 -13.38 14.63 6.74
C HIS A 205 -14.88 14.28 6.74
N ASN A 206 -15.42 13.82 7.88
CA ASN A 206 -16.80 13.35 8.03
C ASN A 206 -17.15 12.26 7.00
N LEU A 207 -16.20 11.34 6.74
CA LEU A 207 -16.31 10.30 5.72
C LEU A 207 -17.63 9.49 5.84
N SER A 208 -18.00 9.11 7.06
CA SER A 208 -19.24 8.36 7.32
C SER A 208 -20.52 9.09 6.90
N GLU A 209 -20.59 10.43 7.04
CA GLU A 209 -21.77 11.19 6.59
C GLU A 209 -21.85 11.23 5.06
N ARG A 210 -20.71 11.41 4.40
CA ARG A 210 -20.62 11.42 2.93
C ARG A 210 -20.93 10.05 2.34
N LEU A 211 -20.41 8.98 2.93
CA LEU A 211 -20.75 7.60 2.57
C LEU A 211 -22.24 7.31 2.77
N ARG A 212 -22.84 7.82 3.85
CA ARG A 212 -24.29 7.70 4.08
C ARG A 212 -25.09 8.41 3.00
N SER A 213 -24.68 9.62 2.59
CA SER A 213 -25.33 10.33 1.48
C SER A 213 -25.23 9.57 0.16
N LEU A 214 -24.07 8.97 -0.13
CA LEU A 214 -23.88 8.10 -1.29
C LEU A 214 -24.79 6.86 -1.22
N ALA A 215 -24.90 6.22 -0.04
CA ALA A 215 -25.80 5.10 0.18
C ALA A 215 -27.27 5.47 0.00
N ASP A 216 -27.69 6.67 0.42
CA ASP A 216 -29.05 7.15 0.21
C ASP A 216 -29.34 7.32 -1.28
N LYS A 217 -28.43 7.93 -2.06
CA LYS A 217 -28.53 8.02 -3.52
C LYS A 217 -28.68 6.63 -4.16
N LEU A 218 -27.83 5.68 -3.77
CA LEU A 218 -27.89 4.29 -4.23
C LEU A 218 -29.23 3.62 -3.87
N GLY A 219 -29.73 3.86 -2.66
CA GLY A 219 -31.04 3.38 -2.21
C GLY A 219 -32.19 3.91 -3.05
N PHE A 220 -32.19 5.20 -3.39
CA PHE A 220 -33.19 5.81 -4.28
C PHE A 220 -33.14 5.22 -5.69
N LEU A 221 -31.95 4.90 -6.19
CA LEU A 221 -31.74 4.21 -7.47
C LEU A 221 -32.05 2.70 -7.39
N LYS A 222 -32.48 2.20 -6.22
CA LYS A 222 -32.74 0.78 -5.97
C LYS A 222 -31.52 -0.11 -6.23
N ALA A 223 -30.32 0.42 -5.96
CA ALA A 223 -29.06 -0.29 -6.11
C ALA A 223 -29.06 -1.59 -5.30
N SER A 224 -28.52 -2.64 -5.90
CA SER A 224 -28.25 -3.90 -5.21
C SER A 224 -26.83 -3.90 -4.61
N PRO A 225 -26.53 -4.82 -3.70
CA PRO A 225 -25.15 -5.09 -3.26
C PRO A 225 -24.17 -5.27 -4.41
N ARG A 226 -24.62 -5.82 -5.56
CA ARG A 226 -23.74 -5.98 -6.73
C ARG A 226 -23.38 -4.66 -7.38
N ASP A 227 -24.30 -3.69 -7.43
CA ASP A 227 -24.01 -2.37 -7.98
C ASP A 227 -22.96 -1.66 -7.11
N VAL A 228 -23.03 -1.82 -5.79
CA VAL A 228 -22.02 -1.30 -4.86
C VAL A 228 -20.64 -1.89 -5.12
N VAL A 229 -20.55 -3.22 -5.27
CA VAL A 229 -19.27 -3.86 -5.57
C VAL A 229 -18.78 -3.48 -6.97
N ASP A 230 -19.67 -3.31 -7.95
CA ASP A 230 -19.31 -2.90 -9.32
C ASP A 230 -18.74 -1.47 -9.36
N ILE A 231 -19.32 -0.54 -8.59
CA ILE A 231 -18.77 0.81 -8.38
C ILE A 231 -17.38 0.71 -7.74
N HIS A 232 -17.24 -0.08 -6.67
CA HIS A 232 -15.98 -0.25 -5.95
C HIS A 232 -14.86 -0.81 -6.84
N THR A 233 -15.10 -1.92 -7.56
CA THR A 233 -14.09 -2.53 -8.43
C THR A 233 -13.71 -1.60 -9.58
N THR A 234 -14.68 -0.93 -10.21
CA THR A 234 -14.40 0.06 -11.27
C THR A 234 -13.50 1.18 -10.75
N THR A 235 -13.79 1.70 -9.57
CA THR A 235 -13.04 2.78 -8.93
C THR A 235 -11.61 2.34 -8.63
N LEU A 236 -11.40 1.19 -8.01
CA LEU A 236 -10.07 0.66 -7.72
C LEU A 236 -9.24 0.48 -8.99
N ARG A 237 -9.86 -0.04 -10.06
CA ARG A 237 -9.18 -0.21 -11.35
C ARG A 237 -8.74 1.13 -11.96
N GLN A 238 -9.57 2.16 -11.87
CA GLN A 238 -9.22 3.51 -12.35
C GLN A 238 -8.10 4.14 -11.50
N LYS A 239 -8.19 4.05 -10.17
CA LYS A 239 -7.19 4.61 -9.25
C LYS A 239 -5.83 3.89 -9.32
N ASN A 240 -5.80 2.61 -9.68
CA ASN A 240 -4.57 1.81 -9.74
C ASN A 240 -3.77 1.95 -11.05
N GLN A 241 -4.23 2.68 -12.06
CA GLN A 241 -3.55 2.74 -13.37
C GLN A 241 -2.19 3.46 -13.36
N ASP A 242 -2.00 4.48 -12.51
CA ASP A 242 -0.81 5.35 -12.57
C ASP A 242 -0.26 5.73 -11.17
N VAL A 243 -0.40 4.84 -10.18
CA VAL A 243 0.02 5.10 -8.80
C VAL A 243 1.13 4.17 -8.34
N THR A 244 1.86 4.60 -7.32
CA THR A 244 2.90 3.76 -6.70
C THR A 244 2.28 2.51 -6.08
N LEU A 245 3.04 1.41 -6.03
CA LEU A 245 2.59 0.15 -5.44
C LEU A 245 2.06 0.33 -4.00
N ALA A 246 2.74 1.14 -3.19
CA ALA A 246 2.29 1.45 -1.83
C ALA A 246 0.92 2.15 -1.81
N LYS A 247 0.69 3.10 -2.74
CA LYS A 247 -0.60 3.81 -2.84
C LYS A 247 -1.71 2.90 -3.37
N ALA A 248 -1.42 2.04 -4.36
CA ALA A 248 -2.34 1.01 -4.82
C ALA A 248 -2.75 0.05 -3.70
N GLN A 249 -1.79 -0.39 -2.88
CA GLN A 249 -2.05 -1.24 -1.72
C GLN A 249 -2.94 -0.56 -0.70
N ALA A 250 -2.69 0.71 -0.42
CA ALA A 250 -3.51 1.52 0.48
C ALA A 250 -4.95 1.66 -0.03
N TYR A 251 -5.14 1.93 -1.33
CA TYR A 251 -6.48 1.97 -1.93
C TYR A 251 -7.24 0.67 -1.76
N VAL A 252 -6.59 -0.48 -1.97
CA VAL A 252 -7.21 -1.79 -1.80
C VAL A 252 -7.58 -2.05 -0.34
N SER A 253 -6.69 -1.75 0.61
CA SER A 253 -6.99 -1.97 2.04
C SER A 253 -8.13 -1.09 2.52
N GLU A 254 -8.09 0.20 2.20
CA GLU A 254 -9.08 1.16 2.66
C GLU A 254 -10.44 0.96 1.98
N GLY A 255 -10.40 0.66 0.68
CA GLY A 255 -11.60 0.39 -0.10
C GLY A 255 -12.40 -0.80 0.42
N ARG A 256 -11.75 -1.83 1.01
CA ARG A 256 -12.44 -2.99 1.61
C ARG A 256 -13.31 -2.60 2.80
N LEU A 257 -12.83 -1.70 3.66
CA LEU A 257 -13.61 -1.22 4.80
C LEU A 257 -14.74 -0.32 4.32
N MET A 258 -14.42 0.59 3.40
CA MET A 258 -15.37 1.55 2.86
C MET A 258 -16.54 0.90 2.11
N VAL A 259 -16.27 -0.13 1.29
CA VAL A 259 -17.34 -0.84 0.58
C VAL A 259 -18.28 -1.56 1.54
N LEU A 260 -17.75 -2.14 2.63
CA LEU A 260 -18.56 -2.78 3.67
C LEU A 260 -19.42 -1.76 4.43
N GLU A 261 -18.86 -0.60 4.78
CA GLU A 261 -19.61 0.48 5.43
C GLU A 261 -20.73 1.01 4.52
N LEU A 262 -20.42 1.24 3.24
CA LEU A 262 -21.40 1.69 2.24
C LEU A 262 -22.55 0.69 2.09
N MET A 263 -22.24 -0.62 2.04
CA MET A 263 -23.27 -1.67 2.02
C MET A 263 -24.10 -1.67 3.32
N GLY A 264 -23.49 -1.43 4.48
CA GLY A 264 -24.18 -1.31 5.76
C GLY A 264 -25.17 -0.14 5.80
N TYR A 265 -24.79 1.02 5.25
CA TYR A 265 -25.70 2.16 5.10
C TYR A 265 -26.82 1.87 4.10
N LEU A 266 -26.53 1.22 2.98
CA LEU A 266 -27.53 0.84 1.99
C LEU A 266 -28.57 -0.14 2.58
N VAL A 267 -28.12 -1.12 3.37
CA VAL A 267 -29.02 -2.01 4.13
C VAL A 267 -29.88 -1.22 5.11
N SER A 268 -29.29 -0.24 5.80
CA SER A 268 -30.01 0.64 6.73
C SER A 268 -31.08 1.48 6.03
N PHE A 269 -30.79 1.98 4.82
CA PHE A 269 -31.76 2.67 3.97
C PHE A 269 -32.97 1.79 3.67
N TYR A 270 -32.73 0.57 3.15
CA TYR A 270 -33.83 -0.35 2.83
C TYR A 270 -34.64 -0.76 4.06
N ARG A 271 -33.97 -0.99 5.20
CA ARG A 271 -34.66 -1.29 6.46
C ARG A 271 -35.60 -0.16 6.86
N LYS A 272 -35.16 1.11 6.78
CA LYS A 272 -36.01 2.27 7.07
C LYS A 272 -37.17 2.39 6.07
N TYR A 273 -36.90 2.20 4.79
CA TYR A 273 -37.90 2.25 3.72
C TYR A 273 -39.04 1.24 3.95
N TYR A 274 -38.71 -0.02 4.25
CA TYR A 274 -39.69 -1.07 4.50
C TYR A 274 -40.45 -0.94 5.83
N ILE A 275 -39.79 -0.46 6.89
CA ILE A 275 -40.49 -0.14 8.15
C ILE A 275 -41.50 1.00 7.91
N GLY A 276 -41.12 2.03 7.14
CA GLY A 276 -42.02 3.11 6.74
C GLY A 276 -43.25 2.62 5.98
N LEU A 277 -43.07 1.71 5.01
CA LEU A 277 -44.18 1.09 4.27
C LEU A 277 -45.10 0.24 5.17
N SER A 278 -44.54 -0.49 6.15
CA SER A 278 -45.30 -1.27 7.12
C SER A 278 -46.21 -0.38 7.97
N ASN A 279 -45.70 0.79 8.39
CA ASN A 279 -46.49 1.76 9.16
C ASN A 279 -47.63 2.35 8.33
N ILE A 280 -47.41 2.67 7.05
CA ILE A 280 -48.47 3.18 6.15
C ILE A 280 -49.60 2.15 5.97
N LYS A 281 -49.26 0.85 5.85
CA LYS A 281 -50.26 -0.22 5.72
C LYS A 281 -51.09 -0.45 6.99
N LEU A 282 -50.52 -0.20 8.18
CA LEU A 282 -51.25 -0.31 9.45
C LEU A 282 -52.32 0.80 9.61
N PHE A 283 -52.06 2.01 9.09
CA PHE A 283 -53.02 3.11 9.15
C PHE A 283 -54.16 3.02 8.12
N ASN A 284 -53.98 2.26 7.03
CA ASN A 284 -55.02 2.10 6.00
C ASN A 284 -56.00 0.95 6.27
N ASN A 285 -55.75 0.10 7.27
CA ASN A 285 -56.60 -1.05 7.62
C ASN A 285 -57.55 -0.80 8.81
N THR A 286 -57.70 0.44 9.27
CA THR A 286 -58.57 0.80 10.42
C THR A 286 -59.87 1.52 10.03
N GLN A 287 -60.27 1.48 8.76
CA GLN A 287 -61.62 1.88 8.34
C GLN A 287 -62.33 0.76 7.58
N SER A 288 -63.02 -0.10 8.34
CA SER A 288 -64.12 -0.95 7.88
C SER A 288 -64.96 -1.35 9.08
#